data_AF-A0A1I1PEQ9-F1
#
_entry.id   AF-A0A1I1PEQ9-F1
#
_cell.length_a   1.000
_cell.length_b   1.000
_cell.length_c   1.000
_cell.angle_alpha   90.00
_cell.angle_beta   90.00
_cell.angle_gamma   90.00
#
_symmetry.space_group_name_H-M   'P 1'
#
loop_
_entity.id
_entity.type
_entity.pdbx_description
1 polymer ?
#
loop_
_entity_poly.entity_id
_entity_poly.type
_entity_poly.pdbx_seq_one_letter_code
_entity_poly.pdbx_strand_id
1 'polypeptide(L)'
;MEHPIWYLWRDGVAEGPFPAGQIQRWILLGRVRREDSVSPDGEEWGRVDDWADELVPEVLQADLSDPYNLQRLEAARRWADERVEHDPASFEVERREEVGPARQRMRALHRQAFGEKGNRGVWRIGVAAAVVAGIIGLAWWASPRDEPPTPDCAAAPAPGVDWSYCDRAGAELIGKDLSGSRMRETGLQRADLRGANLEGADLSFALMGGADLAGANLRGARLFGTDLRGVRLNRARVAGANMAYANLRGARLERVDLSGVPLGNAIWVDGRTCAPESVGECD
;
A
#
# COMPACT_ATOMS: atom_id res chain seq x y z
N MET A 1 -2.66 11.33 17.22
CA MET A 1 -2.92 12.13 16.01
C MET A 1 -4.39 11.91 15.72
N GLU A 2 -5.21 12.95 15.89
CA GLU A 2 -6.64 12.88 15.59
C GLU A 2 -6.80 12.48 14.13
N HIS A 3 -7.60 11.45 13.86
CA HIS A 3 -7.89 11.03 12.50
C HIS A 3 -9.01 11.94 11.98
N PRO A 4 -8.76 12.77 10.96
CA PRO A 4 -9.77 13.66 10.42
C PRO A 4 -10.98 12.86 9.92
N ILE A 5 -12.15 13.22 10.44
CA ILE A 5 -13.45 12.68 10.04
C ILE A 5 -14.04 13.59 8.95
N TRP A 6 -14.84 13.01 8.07
CA TRP A 6 -15.33 13.70 6.89
C TRP A 6 -16.80 13.44 6.67
N TYR A 7 -17.51 14.47 6.23
CA TYR A 7 -18.91 14.42 5.82
C TYR A 7 -19.01 14.60 4.31
N LEU A 8 -20.01 13.99 3.68
CA LEU A 8 -20.34 14.13 2.27
C LEU A 8 -21.71 14.78 2.14
N TRP A 9 -21.85 15.73 1.21
CA TRP A 9 -23.14 16.33 0.90
C TRP A 9 -23.83 15.56 -0.23
N ARG A 10 -25.00 14.97 0.06
CA ARG A 10 -25.80 14.24 -0.94
C ARG A 10 -27.28 14.52 -0.75
N ASP A 11 -27.98 14.76 -1.87
CA ASP A 11 -29.44 14.95 -1.90
C ASP A 11 -29.97 15.98 -0.88
N GLY A 12 -29.17 17.01 -0.57
CA GLY A 12 -29.53 18.08 0.36
C GLY A 12 -29.32 17.74 1.84
N VAL A 13 -28.63 16.64 2.15
CA VAL A 13 -28.32 16.19 3.52
C VAL A 13 -26.83 15.89 3.65
N ALA A 14 -26.29 16.16 4.84
CA ALA A 14 -24.94 15.74 5.23
C ALA A 14 -24.94 14.26 5.66
N GLU A 15 -24.19 13.43 4.95
CA GLU A 15 -23.93 12.03 5.28
C GLU A 15 -22.56 11.90 5.96
N GLY A 16 -22.46 11.10 7.02
CA GLY A 16 -21.20 10.87 7.75
C GLY A 16 -21.41 10.67 9.25
N PRO A 17 -20.34 10.72 10.06
CA PRO A 17 -18.95 10.93 9.67
C PRO A 17 -18.32 9.68 9.02
N PHE A 18 -17.45 9.89 8.05
CA PHE A 18 -16.66 8.87 7.37
C PHE A 18 -15.18 9.09 7.63
N PRO A 19 -14.38 8.04 7.82
CA PRO A 19 -12.93 8.18 7.83
C PRO A 19 -12.42 8.54 6.43
N ALA A 20 -11.33 9.31 6.34
CA ALA A 20 -10.71 9.69 5.07
C ALA A 20 -10.46 8.49 4.13
N GLY A 21 -10.03 7.34 4.68
CA GLY A 21 -9.82 6.10 3.92
C GLY A 21 -11.09 5.54 3.23
N GLN A 22 -12.27 5.77 3.80
CA GLN A 22 -13.53 5.37 3.19
C GLN A 22 -13.90 6.28 2.01
N ILE A 23 -13.69 7.60 2.15
CA ILE A 23 -13.88 8.56 1.07
C ILE A 23 -12.88 8.31 -0.06
N GLN A 24 -11.60 8.11 0.27
CA GLN A 24 -10.54 7.71 -0.67
C GLN A 24 -10.94 6.49 -1.51
N ARG A 25 -11.52 5.46 -0.87
CA ARG A 25 -12.04 4.28 -1.59
C ARG A 25 -13.20 4.62 -2.52
N TRP A 26 -14.15 5.42 -2.08
CA TRP A 26 -15.26 5.81 -2.95
C TRP A 26 -14.80 6.65 -4.14
N ILE A 27 -13.72 7.43 -3.98
CA ILE A 27 -13.05 8.12 -5.08
C ILE A 27 -12.40 7.11 -6.05
N LEU A 28 -11.69 6.08 -5.55
CA LEU A 28 -11.13 5.01 -6.40
C LEU A 28 -12.20 4.34 -7.26
N LEU A 29 -13.37 4.09 -6.67
CA LEU A 29 -14.51 3.43 -7.30
C LEU A 29 -15.38 4.36 -8.15
N GLY A 30 -15.06 5.66 -8.23
CA GLY A 30 -15.87 6.65 -8.94
C GLY A 30 -17.27 6.90 -8.33
N ARG A 31 -17.48 6.51 -7.07
CA ARG A 31 -18.73 6.73 -6.30
C ARG A 31 -18.78 8.09 -5.62
N VAL A 32 -17.60 8.68 -5.41
CA VAL A 32 -17.40 10.07 -5.01
C VAL A 32 -16.48 10.68 -6.06
N ARG A 33 -16.87 11.81 -6.62
CA ARG A 33 -16.13 12.52 -7.66
C ARG A 33 -15.31 13.64 -7.04
N ARG A 34 -14.32 14.11 -7.79
CA ARG A 34 -13.39 15.18 -7.37
C ARG A 34 -14.13 16.51 -7.13
N GLU A 35 -15.28 16.67 -7.77
CA GLU A 35 -16.19 17.81 -7.61
C GLU A 35 -17.25 17.67 -6.53
N ASP A 36 -17.43 16.48 -5.94
CA ASP A 36 -18.45 16.28 -4.91
C ASP A 36 -18.06 17.04 -3.62
N SER A 37 -19.08 17.43 -2.84
CA SER A 37 -18.87 18.30 -1.69
C SER A 37 -18.62 17.51 -0.41
N VAL A 38 -17.58 17.90 0.32
CA VAL A 38 -17.14 17.30 1.58
C VAL A 38 -16.86 18.37 2.62
N SER A 39 -16.83 17.95 3.89
CA SER A 39 -16.56 18.81 5.04
C SER A 39 -15.82 18.05 6.14
N PRO A 40 -14.78 18.60 6.78
CA PRO A 40 -14.10 17.96 7.90
C PRO A 40 -14.85 18.09 9.24
N ASP A 41 -15.77 19.05 9.36
CA ASP A 41 -16.48 19.40 10.60
C ASP A 41 -18.01 19.40 10.48
N GLY A 42 -18.55 19.29 9.26
CA GLY A 42 -19.98 19.37 8.95
C GLY A 42 -20.49 20.81 8.80
N GLU A 43 -19.63 21.81 8.97
CA GLU A 43 -19.96 23.24 8.92
C GLU A 43 -19.31 23.93 7.70
N GLU A 44 -18.03 23.66 7.44
CA GLU A 44 -17.30 24.20 6.28
C GLU A 44 -17.33 23.21 5.10
N TRP A 45 -17.99 23.60 4.02
CA TRP A 45 -18.21 22.76 2.84
C TRP A 45 -17.37 23.24 1.65
N GLY A 46 -16.76 22.29 0.95
CA GLY A 46 -15.92 22.53 -0.22
C GLY A 46 -15.88 21.28 -1.10
N ARG A 47 -15.00 21.24 -2.11
CA ARG A 47 -14.89 20.12 -3.05
C ARG A 47 -13.80 19.16 -2.61
N VAL A 48 -13.93 17.87 -2.93
CA VAL A 48 -12.87 16.87 -2.69
C VAL A 48 -11.48 17.33 -3.21
N ASP A 49 -11.42 18.04 -4.34
CA ASP A 49 -10.19 18.63 -4.88
C ASP A 49 -9.48 19.61 -3.93
N ASP A 50 -10.24 20.34 -3.11
CA ASP A 50 -9.71 21.35 -2.18
C ASP A 50 -8.90 20.68 -1.04
N TRP A 51 -9.09 19.36 -0.86
CA TRP A 51 -8.38 18.53 0.11
C TRP A 51 -7.69 17.32 -0.55
N ALA A 52 -7.15 17.51 -1.75
CA ALA A 52 -6.55 16.43 -2.53
C ALA A 52 -5.44 15.66 -1.79
N ASP A 53 -4.60 16.35 -1.02
CA ASP A 53 -3.51 15.74 -0.26
C ASP A 53 -4.00 14.74 0.81
N GLU A 54 -5.24 14.89 1.26
CA GLU A 54 -5.83 14.07 2.31
C GLU A 54 -6.85 13.05 1.79
N LEU A 55 -7.69 13.46 0.83
CA LEU A 55 -8.82 12.66 0.37
C LEU A 55 -8.57 11.96 -0.97
N VAL A 56 -7.63 12.43 -1.79
CA VAL A 56 -7.37 11.81 -3.07
C VAL A 56 -6.23 10.80 -2.93
N PRO A 57 -6.49 9.50 -3.16
CA PRO A 57 -5.44 8.48 -3.20
C PRO A 57 -4.29 8.86 -4.12
N GLU A 58 -3.05 8.66 -3.65
CA GLU A 58 -1.82 8.94 -4.41
C GLU A 58 -1.83 8.27 -5.80
N VAL A 59 -2.42 7.08 -5.93
CA VAL A 59 -2.54 6.34 -7.20
C VAL A 59 -3.37 7.07 -8.26
N LEU A 60 -4.24 8.01 -7.87
CA LEU A 60 -4.99 8.87 -8.79
C LEU A 60 -4.26 10.18 -9.11
N GLN A 61 -3.17 10.48 -8.40
CA GLN A 61 -2.33 11.65 -8.63
C GLN A 61 -1.12 11.33 -9.53
N ALA A 62 -0.82 10.05 -9.74
CA ALA A 62 0.30 9.58 -10.56
C ALA A 62 0.06 9.74 -12.08
N ASP A 63 1.15 9.80 -12.85
CA ASP A 63 1.08 9.82 -14.31
C ASP A 63 0.58 8.47 -14.86
N LEU A 64 -0.67 8.45 -15.32
CA LEU A 64 -1.32 7.24 -15.85
C LEU A 64 -0.89 6.89 -17.28
N SER A 65 -0.01 7.68 -17.90
CA SER A 65 0.66 7.27 -19.15
C SER A 65 1.76 6.24 -18.90
N ASP A 66 2.25 6.11 -17.67
CA ASP A 66 3.14 5.04 -17.24
C ASP A 66 2.34 3.73 -17.02
N PRO A 67 2.66 2.65 -17.75
CA PRO A 67 2.01 1.34 -17.57
C PRO A 67 2.04 0.81 -16.12
N TYR A 68 3.06 1.15 -15.34
CA TYR A 68 3.16 0.78 -13.93
C TYR A 68 2.12 1.48 -13.06
N ASN A 69 1.94 2.79 -13.24
CA ASN A 69 0.93 3.55 -12.49
C ASN A 69 -0.49 3.16 -12.89
N LEU A 70 -0.71 2.84 -14.17
CA LEU A 70 -1.97 2.29 -14.63
C LEU A 70 -2.29 0.96 -13.95
N GLN A 71 -1.29 0.06 -13.86
CA GLN A 71 -1.44 -1.22 -13.16
C GLN A 71 -1.73 -1.03 -11.66
N ARG A 72 -1.11 -0.03 -11.00
CA ARG A 72 -1.40 0.35 -9.60
C ARG A 72 -2.83 0.84 -9.42
N LEU A 73 -3.32 1.68 -10.32
CA LEU A 73 -4.70 2.15 -10.29
C LEU A 73 -5.70 1.01 -10.51
N GLU A 74 -5.43 0.12 -11.46
CA GLU A 74 -6.25 -1.06 -11.71
C GLU A 74 -6.28 -2.01 -10.50
N ALA A 75 -5.13 -2.25 -9.86
CA ALA A 75 -5.06 -3.04 -8.64
C ALA A 75 -5.84 -2.37 -7.49
N ALA A 76 -5.69 -1.06 -7.29
CA ALA A 76 -6.42 -0.31 -6.28
C ALA A 76 -7.95 -0.32 -6.53
N ARG A 77 -8.36 -0.26 -7.80
CA ARG A 77 -9.76 -0.38 -8.21
C ARG A 77 -10.31 -1.78 -7.98
N ARG A 78 -9.60 -2.82 -8.43
CA ARG A 78 -9.97 -4.22 -8.17
C ARG A 78 -10.09 -4.48 -6.67
N TRP A 79 -9.13 -4.04 -5.88
CA TRP A 79 -9.16 -4.14 -4.42
C TRP A 79 -10.37 -3.43 -3.80
N ALA A 80 -10.66 -2.23 -4.31
CA ALA A 80 -11.82 -1.49 -3.87
C ALA A 80 -13.12 -2.18 -4.31
N ASP A 81 -13.16 -2.83 -5.48
CA ASP A 81 -14.34 -3.42 -6.13
C ASP A 81 -14.67 -4.83 -5.61
N GLU A 82 -13.66 -5.69 -5.41
CA GLU A 82 -13.71 -7.08 -4.91
C GLU A 82 -14.31 -7.24 -3.49
N ARG A 83 -14.70 -6.13 -2.84
CA ARG A 83 -15.60 -6.17 -1.67
C ARG A 83 -17.08 -6.31 -2.04
N VAL A 84 -17.40 -6.39 -3.32
CA VAL A 84 -18.72 -6.71 -3.89
C VAL A 84 -18.53 -7.80 -4.96
N GLU A 85 -18.91 -9.04 -4.63
CA GLU A 85 -19.06 -10.21 -5.51
C GLU A 85 -17.80 -10.93 -6.05
N HIS A 86 -17.96 -12.24 -6.27
CA HIS A 86 -16.94 -13.27 -6.51
C HIS A 86 -17.25 -14.00 -7.83
N ASP A 87 -16.27 -14.21 -8.72
CA ASP A 87 -16.23 -15.38 -9.64
C ASP A 87 -14.78 -15.69 -10.09
N PRO A 88 -14.19 -16.84 -9.72
CA PRO A 88 -12.77 -17.14 -9.91
C PRO A 88 -12.47 -17.98 -11.16
N ALA A 89 -12.93 -17.56 -12.35
CA ALA A 89 -12.72 -18.32 -13.59
C ALA A 89 -12.27 -17.44 -14.77
N SER A 90 -11.02 -16.98 -14.73
CA SER A 90 -10.12 -16.70 -15.87
C SER A 90 -8.85 -16.13 -15.20
N PHE A 91 -7.65 -16.67 -15.40
CA PHE A 91 -6.85 -16.51 -16.60
C PHE A 91 -5.68 -17.50 -16.53
N GLU A 92 -5.51 -18.34 -17.55
CA GLU A 92 -4.20 -18.88 -17.91
C GLU A 92 -3.51 -17.85 -18.78
N VAL A 93 -2.25 -17.51 -18.46
CA VAL A 93 -1.41 -16.67 -19.32
C VAL A 93 -0.20 -17.48 -19.76
N GLU A 94 -0.18 -17.83 -21.04
CA GLU A 94 0.97 -18.38 -21.74
C GLU A 94 2.14 -17.38 -21.77
N ARG A 95 3.33 -17.90 -21.50
CA ARG A 95 4.62 -17.21 -21.57
C ARG A 95 5.18 -17.31 -23.00
N ARG A 96 5.51 -16.18 -23.66
CA ARG A 96 6.64 -16.17 -24.62
C ARG A 96 7.28 -14.81 -24.98
N GLU A 97 8.60 -14.82 -24.79
CA GLU A 97 9.78 -14.24 -25.48
C GLU A 97 9.77 -12.96 -26.35
N GLU A 98 10.78 -12.12 -26.03
CA GLU A 98 11.70 -11.29 -26.83
C GLU A 98 11.22 -10.22 -27.84
N VAL A 99 11.63 -8.96 -27.60
CA VAL A 99 11.85 -7.94 -28.65
C VAL A 99 13.05 -7.03 -28.32
N GLY A 100 14.17 -7.18 -29.04
CA GLY A 100 15.07 -6.06 -29.37
C GLY A 100 14.62 -5.38 -30.67
N PRO A 101 15.29 -4.35 -31.25
CA PRO A 101 16.37 -3.50 -30.78
C PRO A 101 15.91 -2.01 -30.80
N ALA A 102 15.01 -1.60 -29.91
CA ALA A 102 14.51 -0.22 -29.85
C ALA A 102 15.45 0.75 -29.11
N ARG A 103 16.51 0.24 -28.45
CA ARG A 103 17.51 1.06 -27.73
C ARG A 103 18.58 1.70 -28.60
N GLN A 104 18.67 1.35 -29.89
CA GLN A 104 19.75 1.84 -30.76
C GLN A 104 19.41 3.09 -31.58
N ARG A 105 18.13 3.50 -31.68
CA ARG A 105 17.73 4.68 -32.45
C ARG A 105 17.74 6.01 -31.68
N MET A 106 17.72 6.00 -30.34
CA MET A 106 17.73 7.22 -29.54
C MET A 106 19.14 7.86 -29.40
N ARG A 107 20.21 7.12 -29.71
CA ARG A 107 21.61 7.60 -29.58
C ARG A 107 22.13 8.38 -30.80
N ALA A 108 21.36 8.44 -31.89
CA ALA A 108 21.75 9.14 -33.12
C ALA A 108 21.30 10.60 -33.16
N LEU A 109 20.26 10.97 -32.41
CA LEU A 109 19.66 12.32 -32.46
C LEU A 109 20.32 13.32 -31.49
N HIS A 110 21.11 12.86 -30.53
CA HIS A 110 21.70 13.73 -29.50
C HIS A 110 23.05 14.35 -29.90
N ARG A 111 23.56 14.08 -31.10
CA ARG A 111 24.91 14.48 -31.56
C ARG A 111 24.94 15.71 -32.48
N GLN A 112 23.79 16.35 -32.73
CA GLN A 112 23.67 17.49 -33.65
C GLN A 112 23.34 18.83 -32.98
N ALA A 113 23.14 18.87 -31.66
CA ALA A 113 22.86 20.13 -30.95
C ALA A 113 24.13 20.63 -30.25
N PHE A 114 24.50 21.87 -30.54
CA PHE A 114 25.53 22.70 -29.88
C PHE A 114 26.96 22.62 -30.43
N GLY A 115 27.14 23.26 -31.58
CA GLY A 115 28.34 24.07 -31.82
C GLY A 115 28.05 25.53 -31.46
N GLU A 116 29.02 26.24 -30.87
CA GLU A 116 29.65 27.42 -31.47
C GLU A 116 30.66 28.13 -30.54
N LYS A 117 31.45 29.00 -31.17
CA LYS A 117 32.76 29.57 -30.79
C LYS A 117 32.65 30.73 -29.78
N GLY A 118 33.73 31.01 -29.04
CA GLY A 118 33.99 32.40 -28.60
C GLY A 118 34.93 32.65 -27.42
N ASN A 119 36.13 33.14 -27.76
CA ASN A 119 36.97 34.11 -27.04
C ASN A 119 37.81 33.70 -25.80
N ARG A 120 39.13 33.87 -25.95
CA ARG A 120 40.21 33.53 -25.00
C ARG A 120 40.50 34.75 -24.13
N GLY A 121 40.31 34.65 -22.81
CA GLY A 121 40.76 35.70 -21.89
C GLY A 121 40.42 35.48 -20.42
N VAL A 122 39.34 34.75 -20.10
CA VAL A 122 38.85 34.58 -18.71
C VAL A 122 39.01 33.12 -18.20
N TRP A 123 39.56 32.23 -19.01
CA TRP A 123 39.47 30.77 -18.86
C TRP A 123 40.32 30.15 -17.72
N ARG A 124 41.19 30.90 -17.03
CA ARG A 124 42.12 30.30 -16.05
C ARG A 124 41.59 30.20 -14.62
N ILE A 125 40.63 31.04 -14.21
CA ILE A 125 40.07 31.02 -12.85
C ILE A 125 38.78 30.17 -12.81
N GLY A 126 37.99 30.15 -13.89
CA GLY A 126 36.79 29.33 -13.99
C GLY A 126 37.04 27.84 -14.18
N VAL A 127 38.14 27.42 -14.83
CA VAL A 127 38.44 26.00 -15.08
C VAL A 127 38.76 25.26 -13.78
N ALA A 128 39.48 25.87 -12.84
CA ALA A 128 39.76 25.21 -11.56
C ALA A 128 38.48 24.96 -10.75
N ALA A 129 37.56 25.96 -10.69
CA ALA A 129 36.27 25.81 -10.02
C ALA A 129 35.34 24.81 -10.74
N ALA A 130 35.33 24.80 -12.07
CA ALA A 130 34.55 23.85 -12.87
C ALA A 130 35.12 22.42 -12.81
N VAL A 131 36.43 22.24 -12.66
CA VAL A 131 37.05 20.93 -12.45
C VAL A 131 36.72 20.41 -11.05
N VAL A 132 36.77 21.23 -10.01
CA VAL A 132 36.35 20.81 -8.65
C VAL A 132 34.85 20.54 -8.61
N ALA A 133 34.00 21.41 -9.17
CA ALA A 133 32.56 21.18 -9.26
C ALA A 133 32.21 19.99 -10.17
N GLY A 134 33.02 19.72 -11.21
CA GLY A 134 32.92 18.56 -12.08
C GLY A 134 33.36 17.28 -11.39
N ILE A 135 34.41 17.31 -10.54
CA ILE A 135 34.86 16.17 -9.72
C ILE A 135 33.86 15.89 -8.60
N ILE A 136 33.32 16.93 -7.94
CA ILE A 136 32.26 16.78 -6.94
C ILE A 136 30.98 16.31 -7.63
N GLY A 137 30.61 16.88 -8.77
CA GLY A 137 29.48 16.45 -9.58
C GLY A 137 29.64 15.01 -10.09
N LEU A 138 30.86 14.60 -10.48
CA LEU A 138 31.19 13.22 -10.83
C LEU A 138 31.16 12.30 -9.60
N ALA A 139 31.60 12.76 -8.44
CA ALA A 139 31.53 11.99 -7.19
C ALA A 139 30.08 11.84 -6.69
N TRP A 140 29.25 12.87 -6.86
CA TRP A 140 27.81 12.84 -6.57
C TRP A 140 27.01 12.05 -7.62
N TRP A 141 27.44 12.09 -8.89
CA TRP A 141 26.85 11.30 -9.98
C TRP A 141 27.29 9.82 -9.93
N ALA A 142 28.50 9.55 -9.45
CA ALA A 142 29.06 8.22 -9.23
C ALA A 142 28.79 7.66 -7.82
N SER A 143 28.11 8.42 -6.95
CA SER A 143 27.55 7.87 -5.73
C SER A 143 26.43 6.91 -6.13
N PRO A 144 26.45 5.64 -5.68
CA PRO A 144 25.33 4.74 -5.88
C PRO A 144 24.07 5.45 -5.36
N ARG A 145 23.11 5.69 -6.24
CA ARG A 145 21.76 6.02 -5.76
C ARG A 145 21.30 4.71 -5.12
N ASP A 146 21.09 4.71 -3.81
CA ASP A 146 20.42 3.61 -3.14
C ASP A 146 19.06 3.46 -3.82
N GLU A 147 18.95 2.47 -4.71
CA GLU A 147 17.69 2.10 -5.33
C GLU A 147 16.82 1.61 -4.17
N PRO A 148 15.62 2.20 -3.96
CA PRO A 148 14.79 1.81 -2.83
C PRO A 148 14.59 0.30 -2.89
N PRO A 149 14.66 -0.42 -1.75
CA PRO A 149 14.56 -1.87 -1.74
C PRO A 149 13.29 -2.29 -2.48
N THR A 150 13.47 -2.99 -3.60
CA THR A 150 12.35 -3.47 -4.40
C THR A 150 11.80 -4.74 -3.76
N PRO A 151 10.47 -4.91 -3.71
CA PRO A 151 9.88 -6.16 -3.28
C PRO A 151 10.37 -7.33 -4.13
N ASP A 152 10.62 -8.48 -3.51
CA ASP A 152 11.07 -9.70 -4.15
C ASP A 152 9.98 -10.78 -4.05
N CYS A 153 9.00 -10.72 -4.96
CA CYS A 153 7.88 -11.67 -4.99
C CYS A 153 8.30 -13.12 -5.28
N ALA A 154 9.52 -13.35 -5.79
CA ALA A 154 10.05 -14.68 -6.07
C ALA A 154 10.86 -15.25 -4.90
N ALA A 155 11.23 -14.41 -3.92
CA ALA A 155 11.95 -14.85 -2.74
C ALA A 155 11.19 -15.97 -2.01
N ALA A 156 11.95 -16.98 -1.59
CA ALA A 156 11.43 -18.02 -0.72
C ALA A 156 11.01 -17.45 0.65
N PRO A 157 10.08 -18.10 1.38
CA PRO A 157 9.70 -17.69 2.73
C PRO A 157 10.92 -17.64 3.66
N ALA A 158 11.23 -16.46 4.18
CA ALA A 158 12.35 -16.23 5.09
C ALA A 158 12.07 -15.02 6.00
N PRO A 159 12.75 -14.91 7.15
CA PRO A 159 12.72 -13.71 7.97
C PRO A 159 13.13 -12.47 7.18
N GLY A 160 12.42 -11.35 7.40
CA GLY A 160 12.71 -10.07 6.77
C GLY A 160 12.43 -9.99 5.26
N VAL A 161 11.85 -11.05 4.66
CA VAL A 161 11.50 -11.05 3.24
C VAL A 161 10.57 -9.89 2.91
N ASP A 162 10.77 -9.28 1.75
CA ASP A 162 9.91 -8.21 1.25
C ASP A 162 9.01 -8.74 0.14
N TRP A 163 7.76 -9.01 0.49
CA TRP A 163 6.68 -9.37 -0.43
C TRP A 163 5.64 -8.25 -0.56
N SER A 164 6.02 -7.01 -0.24
CA SER A 164 5.10 -5.88 -0.37
C SER A 164 4.54 -5.83 -1.79
N TYR A 165 3.22 -5.65 -1.93
CA TYR A 165 2.49 -5.61 -3.19
C TYR A 165 2.49 -6.92 -4.02
N CYS A 166 3.02 -8.02 -3.50
CA CYS A 166 3.02 -9.31 -4.20
C CYS A 166 1.67 -10.03 -4.08
N ASP A 167 1.33 -10.85 -5.08
CA ASP A 167 0.23 -11.82 -4.99
C ASP A 167 0.77 -13.18 -4.48
N ARG A 168 0.27 -13.58 -3.31
CA ARG A 168 0.58 -14.82 -2.59
C ARG A 168 -0.73 -15.50 -2.15
N ALA A 169 -1.84 -15.27 -2.88
CA ALA A 169 -3.10 -15.92 -2.59
C ALA A 169 -2.95 -17.46 -2.60
N GLY A 170 -3.53 -18.12 -1.61
CA GLY A 170 -3.42 -19.57 -1.44
C GLY A 170 -2.02 -20.09 -1.10
N ALA A 171 -1.05 -19.23 -0.77
CA ALA A 171 0.30 -19.67 -0.44
C ALA A 171 0.34 -20.64 0.75
N GLU A 172 1.13 -21.70 0.62
CA GLU A 172 1.37 -22.70 1.68
C GLU A 172 2.56 -22.28 2.54
N LEU A 173 2.28 -21.68 3.69
CA LEU A 173 3.24 -21.05 4.59
C LEU A 173 3.21 -21.64 6.02
N ILE A 174 2.68 -22.87 6.15
CA ILE A 174 2.54 -23.59 7.42
C ILE A 174 3.89 -23.64 8.14
N GLY A 175 3.92 -23.14 9.37
CA GLY A 175 5.11 -23.18 10.25
C GLY A 175 6.33 -22.43 9.72
N LYS A 176 6.21 -21.63 8.65
CA LYS A 176 7.33 -20.87 8.08
C LYS A 176 7.71 -19.71 8.99
N ASP A 177 9.00 -19.38 8.99
CA ASP A 177 9.51 -18.18 9.65
C ASP A 177 9.51 -17.00 8.68
N LEU A 178 8.66 -16.03 8.98
CA LEU A 178 8.43 -14.77 8.26
C LEU A 178 8.57 -13.59 9.25
N SER A 179 9.31 -13.77 10.34
CA SER A 179 9.53 -12.72 11.32
C SER A 179 10.14 -11.47 10.67
N GLY A 180 9.62 -10.30 11.01
CA GLY A 180 10.05 -9.01 10.46
C GLY A 180 9.83 -8.82 8.95
N SER A 181 9.10 -9.72 8.28
CA SER A 181 8.82 -9.60 6.84
C SER A 181 8.01 -8.33 6.52
N ARG A 182 8.26 -7.75 5.36
CA ARG A 182 7.48 -6.64 4.80
C ARG A 182 6.48 -7.23 3.81
N MET A 183 5.19 -7.17 4.15
CA MET A 183 4.08 -7.75 3.39
C MET A 183 2.93 -6.74 3.29
N ARG A 184 3.27 -5.46 3.09
CA ARG A 184 2.28 -4.40 2.92
C ARG A 184 1.51 -4.62 1.63
N GLU A 185 0.19 -4.51 1.69
CA GLU A 185 -0.68 -4.70 0.52
C GLU A 185 -0.47 -6.04 -0.21
N THR A 186 0.09 -7.06 0.45
CA THR A 186 0.29 -8.38 -0.13
C THR A 186 -1.06 -9.12 -0.23
N GLY A 187 -1.30 -9.79 -1.36
CA GLY A 187 -2.38 -10.76 -1.52
C GLY A 187 -2.09 -12.04 -0.76
N LEU A 188 -2.81 -12.34 0.32
CA LEU A 188 -2.69 -13.55 1.14
C LEU A 188 -4.05 -14.25 1.33
N GLN A 189 -5.00 -13.98 0.43
CA GLN A 189 -6.35 -14.54 0.49
C GLN A 189 -6.26 -16.05 0.49
N ARG A 190 -6.96 -16.71 1.41
CA ARG A 190 -6.96 -18.18 1.57
C ARG A 190 -5.56 -18.80 1.78
N ALA A 191 -4.53 -18.02 2.09
CA ALA A 191 -3.21 -18.56 2.41
C ALA A 191 -3.26 -19.42 3.68
N ASP A 192 -2.43 -20.46 3.72
CA ASP A 192 -2.28 -21.33 4.88
C ASP A 192 -1.04 -20.93 5.69
N LEU A 193 -1.27 -20.16 6.75
CA LEU A 193 -0.28 -19.58 7.65
C LEU A 193 -0.34 -20.25 9.04
N ARG A 194 -0.89 -21.47 9.12
CA ARG A 194 -1.03 -22.18 10.40
C ARG A 194 0.33 -22.34 11.07
N GLY A 195 0.43 -21.87 12.32
CA GLY A 195 1.66 -21.91 13.10
C GLY A 195 2.84 -21.11 12.54
N ALA A 196 2.65 -20.27 11.51
CA ALA A 196 3.71 -19.43 10.96
C ALA A 196 4.22 -18.42 12.01
N ASN A 197 5.50 -18.07 11.93
CA ASN A 197 6.08 -17.00 12.72
C ASN A 197 6.04 -15.69 11.93
N LEU A 198 5.18 -14.76 12.34
CA LEU A 198 4.96 -13.43 11.76
C LEU A 198 5.31 -12.33 12.78
N GLU A 199 6.17 -12.63 13.75
CA GLU A 199 6.57 -11.69 14.79
C GLU A 199 7.19 -10.43 14.17
N GLY A 200 6.65 -9.26 14.52
CA GLY A 200 7.09 -7.97 13.99
C GLY A 200 6.86 -7.77 12.49
N ALA A 201 6.12 -8.65 11.81
CA ALA A 201 5.83 -8.49 10.39
C ALA A 201 4.96 -7.26 10.13
N ASP A 202 5.18 -6.61 8.99
CA ASP A 202 4.35 -5.50 8.51
C ASP A 202 3.35 -6.02 7.47
N LEU A 203 2.11 -6.25 7.91
CA LEU A 203 0.97 -6.74 7.12
C LEU A 203 -0.06 -5.62 6.87
N SER A 204 0.36 -4.36 7.00
CA SER A 204 -0.54 -3.22 6.84
C SER A 204 -1.22 -3.28 5.47
N PHE A 205 -2.54 -3.14 5.47
CA PHE A 205 -3.39 -3.23 4.27
C PHE A 205 -3.31 -4.56 3.50
N ALA A 206 -2.69 -5.60 4.06
CA ALA A 206 -2.65 -6.92 3.42
C ALA A 206 -4.06 -7.50 3.26
N LEU A 207 -4.21 -8.33 2.23
CA LEU A 207 -5.46 -8.98 1.87
C LEU A 207 -5.47 -10.41 2.36
N MET A 208 -6.09 -10.68 3.50
CA MET A 208 -6.01 -11.99 4.14
C MET A 208 -7.35 -12.71 4.18
N GLY A 209 -8.36 -12.24 3.43
CA GLY A 209 -9.71 -12.81 3.43
C GLY A 209 -9.71 -14.35 3.34
N GLY A 210 -10.27 -15.00 4.37
CA GLY A 210 -10.37 -16.46 4.47
C GLY A 210 -9.05 -17.21 4.70
N ALA A 211 -7.93 -16.54 5.00
CA ALA A 211 -6.67 -17.19 5.37
C ALA A 211 -6.78 -17.97 6.70
N ASP A 212 -5.91 -18.97 6.88
CA ASP A 212 -5.83 -19.75 8.12
C ASP A 212 -4.53 -19.39 8.88
N LEU A 213 -4.68 -18.64 9.97
CA LEU A 213 -3.60 -18.23 10.89
C LEU A 213 -3.69 -18.97 12.23
N ALA A 214 -4.35 -20.13 12.29
CA ALA A 214 -4.50 -20.85 13.54
C ALA A 214 -3.12 -21.15 14.18
N GLY A 215 -2.94 -20.70 15.43
CA GLY A 215 -1.69 -20.86 16.18
C GLY A 215 -0.50 -20.02 15.70
N ALA A 216 -0.66 -19.10 14.75
CA ALA A 216 0.42 -18.24 14.28
C ALA A 216 0.96 -17.29 15.38
N ASN A 217 2.23 -16.91 15.29
CA ASN A 217 2.84 -15.90 16.15
C ASN A 217 2.80 -14.53 15.46
N LEU A 218 1.91 -13.64 15.87
CA LEU A 218 1.72 -12.28 15.36
C LEU A 218 2.18 -11.21 16.36
N ARG A 219 3.02 -11.57 17.34
CA ARG A 219 3.47 -10.62 18.35
C ARG A 219 4.14 -9.40 17.70
N GLY A 220 3.75 -8.21 18.12
CA GLY A 220 4.28 -6.96 17.56
C GLY A 220 3.99 -6.71 16.07
N ALA A 221 3.16 -7.55 15.42
CA ALA A 221 2.86 -7.39 13.99
C ALA A 221 1.98 -6.16 13.74
N ARG A 222 2.17 -5.51 12.59
CA ARG A 222 1.31 -4.41 12.14
C ARG A 222 0.23 -4.97 11.22
N LEU A 223 -1.01 -4.95 11.67
CA LEU A 223 -2.22 -5.38 10.95
C LEU A 223 -3.17 -4.19 10.69
N PHE A 224 -2.59 -2.99 10.59
CA PHE A 224 -3.36 -1.76 10.38
C PHE A 224 -4.09 -1.82 9.03
N GLY A 225 -5.41 -1.63 9.05
CA GLY A 225 -6.21 -1.62 7.82
C GLY A 225 -6.26 -2.95 7.05
N THR A 226 -5.78 -4.05 7.64
CA THR A 226 -5.72 -5.38 7.01
C THR A 226 -7.13 -5.96 6.81
N ASP A 227 -7.34 -6.68 5.70
CA ASP A 227 -8.57 -7.45 5.49
C ASP A 227 -8.45 -8.83 6.16
N LEU A 228 -9.06 -8.97 7.34
CA LEU A 228 -9.11 -10.21 8.12
C LEU A 228 -10.49 -10.89 8.04
N ARG A 229 -11.30 -10.59 7.03
CA ARG A 229 -12.65 -11.17 6.91
C ARG A 229 -12.60 -12.69 6.82
N GLY A 230 -13.37 -13.36 7.66
CA GLY A 230 -13.45 -14.83 7.68
C GLY A 230 -12.14 -15.53 8.03
N VAL A 231 -11.11 -14.82 8.49
CA VAL A 231 -9.82 -15.40 8.85
C VAL A 231 -9.96 -16.26 10.09
N ARG A 232 -9.22 -17.38 10.15
CA ARG A 232 -9.09 -18.18 11.36
C ARG A 232 -7.86 -17.74 12.15
N LEU A 233 -8.07 -17.10 13.29
CA LEU A 233 -7.00 -16.68 14.22
C LEU A 233 -6.96 -17.55 15.47
N ASN A 234 -7.67 -18.68 15.51
CA ASN A 234 -7.76 -19.55 16.68
C ASN A 234 -6.40 -19.81 17.33
N ARG A 235 -6.26 -19.48 18.62
CA ARG A 235 -5.00 -19.61 19.39
C ARG A 235 -3.80 -18.83 18.85
N ALA A 236 -3.99 -17.87 17.93
CA ALA A 236 -2.91 -17.00 17.47
C ALA A 236 -2.42 -16.12 18.62
N ARG A 237 -1.13 -15.77 18.60
CA ARG A 237 -0.50 -14.93 19.62
C ARG A 237 -0.35 -13.51 19.08
N VAL A 238 -1.09 -12.56 19.62
CA VAL A 238 -1.21 -11.20 19.07
C VAL A 238 -0.75 -10.11 20.03
N ALA A 239 -0.03 -10.47 21.10
CA ALA A 239 0.46 -9.51 22.08
C ALA A 239 1.30 -8.40 21.40
N GLY A 240 0.93 -7.14 21.62
CA GLY A 240 1.58 -5.98 21.01
C GLY A 240 1.30 -5.79 19.51
N ALA A 241 0.46 -6.61 18.89
CA ALA A 241 0.01 -6.36 17.52
C ALA A 241 -0.91 -5.13 17.46
N ASN A 242 -0.99 -4.50 16.29
CA ASN A 242 -1.92 -3.40 16.03
C ASN A 242 -2.94 -3.79 14.96
N MET A 243 -4.22 -3.83 15.33
CA MET A 243 -5.34 -4.18 14.44
C MET A 243 -6.32 -3.01 14.22
N ALA A 244 -5.89 -1.77 14.49
CA ALA A 244 -6.70 -0.59 14.21
C ALA A 244 -7.10 -0.55 12.73
N TYR A 245 -8.34 -0.15 12.44
CA TYR A 245 -8.94 -0.12 11.11
C TYR A 245 -9.02 -1.48 10.38
N ALA A 246 -8.64 -2.59 11.01
CA ALA A 246 -8.74 -3.91 10.39
C ALA A 246 -10.19 -4.34 10.21
N ASN A 247 -10.47 -5.17 9.21
CA ASN A 247 -11.79 -5.76 9.04
C ASN A 247 -11.80 -7.21 9.53
N LEU A 248 -12.34 -7.43 10.72
CA LEU A 248 -12.45 -8.73 11.39
C LEU A 248 -13.80 -9.42 11.15
N ARG A 249 -14.66 -8.92 10.25
CA ARG A 249 -16.00 -9.49 10.06
C ARG A 249 -15.94 -10.99 9.78
N GLY A 250 -16.62 -11.78 10.61
CA GLY A 250 -16.62 -13.24 10.53
C GLY A 250 -15.29 -13.93 10.86
N ALA A 251 -14.29 -13.21 11.35
CA ALA A 251 -13.04 -13.79 11.83
C ALA A 251 -13.29 -14.65 13.07
N ARG A 252 -12.54 -15.75 13.20
CA ARG A 252 -12.62 -16.66 14.36
C ARG A 252 -11.49 -16.35 15.32
N LEU A 253 -11.84 -15.81 16.48
CA LEU A 253 -10.91 -15.33 17.52
C LEU A 253 -10.87 -16.25 18.74
N GLU A 254 -11.22 -17.52 18.58
CA GLU A 254 -11.34 -18.47 19.69
C GLU A 254 -9.99 -18.66 20.40
N ARG A 255 -9.95 -18.31 21.70
CA ARG A 255 -8.74 -18.33 22.53
C ARG A 255 -7.61 -17.44 22.00
N VAL A 256 -7.96 -16.30 21.43
CA VAL A 256 -7.03 -15.21 21.16
C VAL A 256 -7.10 -14.23 22.34
N ASP A 257 -5.96 -13.95 22.95
CA ASP A 257 -5.86 -12.89 23.96
C ASP A 257 -5.60 -11.57 23.24
N LEU A 258 -6.59 -10.69 23.24
CA LEU A 258 -6.52 -9.37 22.63
C LEU A 258 -6.12 -8.29 23.63
N SER A 259 -5.85 -8.62 24.89
CA SER A 259 -5.50 -7.63 25.91
C SER A 259 -4.39 -6.69 25.44
N GLY A 260 -4.67 -5.39 25.40
CA GLY A 260 -3.71 -4.38 24.95
C GLY A 260 -3.52 -4.26 23.43
N VAL A 261 -4.29 -4.98 22.60
CA VAL A 261 -4.26 -4.85 21.14
C VAL A 261 -5.12 -3.64 20.73
N PRO A 262 -4.56 -2.62 20.05
CA PRO A 262 -5.36 -1.54 19.49
C PRO A 262 -6.35 -2.05 18.44
N LEU A 263 -7.62 -1.71 18.63
CA LEU A 263 -8.76 -2.08 17.78
C LEU A 263 -9.53 -0.85 17.27
N GLY A 264 -9.00 0.36 17.51
CA GLY A 264 -9.61 1.62 17.09
C GLY A 264 -10.12 1.59 15.66
N ASN A 265 -11.40 1.89 15.47
CA ASN A 265 -12.07 1.93 14.17
C ASN A 265 -12.05 0.60 13.38
N ALA A 266 -11.71 -0.52 14.00
CA ALA A 266 -11.81 -1.82 13.36
C ALA A 266 -13.29 -2.19 13.11
N ILE A 267 -13.54 -2.94 12.05
CA ILE A 267 -14.84 -3.59 11.85
C ILE A 267 -14.79 -4.93 12.59
N TRP A 268 -15.61 -5.08 13.60
CA TRP A 268 -15.61 -6.24 14.49
C TRP A 268 -16.19 -7.50 13.84
N VAL A 269 -16.10 -8.61 14.56
CA VAL A 269 -16.52 -9.94 14.06
C VAL A 269 -18.00 -10.01 13.68
N ASP A 270 -18.85 -9.24 14.34
CA ASP A 270 -20.29 -9.10 14.06
C ASP A 270 -20.61 -8.00 13.02
N GLY A 271 -19.60 -7.21 12.62
CA GLY A 271 -19.71 -6.14 11.65
C GLY A 271 -19.95 -4.73 12.22
N ARG A 272 -20.03 -4.55 13.54
CA ARG A 272 -20.03 -3.19 14.13
C ARG A 272 -18.65 -2.55 14.03
N THR A 273 -18.58 -1.23 14.07
CA THR A 273 -17.30 -0.51 14.11
C THR A 273 -16.92 -0.24 15.56
N CYS A 274 -15.69 -0.54 15.95
CA CYS A 274 -15.18 -0.27 17.30
C CYS A 274 -14.90 1.22 17.49
N ALA A 275 -15.11 1.72 18.71
CA ALA A 275 -14.73 3.09 19.08
C ALA A 275 -13.23 3.36 18.78
N PRO A 276 -12.82 4.59 18.43
CA PRO A 276 -11.43 4.94 18.08
C PRO A 276 -10.37 4.55 19.12
N GLU A 277 -10.75 4.55 20.40
CA GLU A 277 -9.93 4.24 21.56
C GLU A 277 -10.00 2.76 22.00
N SER A 278 -10.75 1.92 21.27
CA SER A 278 -10.93 0.51 21.58
C SER A 278 -9.58 -0.22 21.68
N VAL A 279 -9.35 -0.90 22.80
CA VAL A 279 -8.15 -1.69 23.08
C VAL A 279 -8.56 -3.02 23.70
N GLY A 280 -8.24 -4.11 23.01
CA GLY A 280 -8.52 -5.49 23.41
C GLY A 280 -9.98 -5.92 23.36
N GLU A 281 -10.89 -4.99 23.58
CA GLU A 281 -12.32 -5.15 23.38
C GLU A 281 -12.82 -4.10 22.38
N CYS A 282 -13.94 -4.42 21.74
CA CYS A 282 -14.62 -3.52 20.82
C CYS A 282 -15.81 -2.92 21.56
N ASP A 283 -15.70 -1.66 21.94
CA ASP A 283 -16.77 -0.91 22.61
C ASP A 283 -17.71 -0.27 21.59
#